data_AF-A0A6I1KID0-F1
#
_entry.id   AF-A0A6I1KID0-F1
#
_cell.length_a   1.000
_cell.length_b   1.000
_cell.length_c   1.000
_cell.angle_alpha   90.00
_cell.angle_beta   90.00
_cell.angle_gamma   90.00
#
_symmetry.space_group_name_H-M   'P 1'
#
loop_
_entity.id
_entity.type
_entity.pdbx_description
1 polymer ?
#
loop_
_entity_poly.entity_id
_entity_poly.type
_entity_poly.pdbx_seq_one_letter_code
_entity_poly.pdbx_strand_id
1 'polypeptide(L)'
;MRFLKKLLCLTLPTLLLAVSGCGGGSSDLSGTLALTVTAPADSTQSGTATATYSPAASGKNPVGLKISFSTDSSIIALDSTSGEVGSNGTATITFRALTVGTDTQAKIIASTGGLSQFQVVTIKATPGTVAAPVAPPTVSATPNSISFNKAEPPNITLKGMGGAGLVETSIVSFIVKDTADQPLADQTVDFSLNTTLGGLTITPTSAVSDSSGIVRTIVSSGIIATPVRVTASVRGTSPLISVQSDQLVVSTGIPAQDSLSISFSNLNSESWDVDGVNVDVTALLADHFHNPVPDGTSVYFTTIGGSIQPSCTTVGGACTVKWTSQDPRPGTSSAPTADIGRPVILAYAVGEENFIDSSGNGLADAGACTPITIKGVGQVQQCGEFVDTPEAYRDDNFDWEKNPLETYIDFNGNGVFGGPDGSYNGALRPASVPATVSKTKHIYKNSQIVMSTSGAIITTVPTSLAGPGTLVYTVRDENGNTMPSDTTITVTAPFGKLTGTTSFKIAQNTGDGETLSINLAATDSPKPQSGFIEIAVKTPRGLETKETVFVSGNF
;
A
#
# COMPACT_ATOMS: atom_id res chain seq x y z
N MET A 1 30.69 -39.41 27.98
CA MET A 1 30.94 -38.93 29.35
C MET A 1 29.85 -37.94 29.72
N ARG A 2 29.09 -38.23 30.77
CA ARG A 2 28.04 -37.38 31.35
C ARG A 2 28.68 -36.14 31.99
N PHE A 3 28.10 -34.96 31.81
CA PHE A 3 28.16 -33.90 32.83
C PHE A 3 26.80 -33.22 32.96
N LEU A 4 26.43 -33.01 34.22
CA LEU A 4 25.10 -32.75 34.74
C LEU A 4 25.13 -31.41 35.49
N LYS A 5 24.10 -30.58 35.25
CA LYS A 5 23.47 -29.57 36.14
C LYS A 5 24.33 -28.52 36.87
N LYS A 6 23.96 -27.24 36.67
CA LYS A 6 23.17 -26.46 37.65
C LYS A 6 22.65 -25.15 37.02
N LEU A 7 21.33 -25.05 36.88
CA LEU A 7 20.59 -23.84 36.52
C LEU A 7 20.04 -23.23 37.81
N LEU A 8 20.25 -21.93 38.00
CA LEU A 8 19.85 -21.15 39.17
C LEU A 8 18.36 -20.78 39.06
N CYS A 9 17.59 -21.09 40.09
CA CYS A 9 16.15 -20.86 40.18
C CYS A 9 15.90 -19.52 40.88
N LEU A 10 15.33 -18.53 40.17
CA LEU A 10 14.85 -17.28 40.76
C LEU A 10 13.32 -17.24 40.59
N THR A 11 12.62 -17.24 41.71
CA THR A 11 11.15 -17.28 41.83
C THR A 11 10.55 -15.87 41.80
N LEU A 12 9.59 -15.63 40.90
CA LEU A 12 8.65 -14.50 40.96
C LEU A 12 7.23 -15.09 40.82
N PRO A 13 6.24 -14.72 41.66
CA PRO A 13 4.94 -15.37 41.66
C PRO A 13 4.02 -14.75 40.62
N THR A 14 3.53 -15.57 39.68
CA THR A 14 2.52 -15.18 38.69
C THR A 14 1.12 -15.30 39.31
N LEU A 15 0.44 -14.17 39.39
CA LEU A 15 -0.96 -14.01 39.74
C LEU A 15 -1.82 -14.70 38.67
N LEU A 16 -2.51 -15.78 39.05
CA LEU A 16 -3.40 -16.54 38.16
C LEU A 16 -4.75 -15.80 38.04
N LEU A 17 -4.86 -14.85 37.10
CA LEU A 17 -6.16 -14.40 36.62
C LEU A 17 -6.71 -15.46 35.66
N ALA A 18 -7.83 -16.09 36.03
CA ALA A 18 -8.60 -16.95 35.16
C ALA A 18 -9.26 -16.11 34.06
N VAL A 19 -8.59 -15.99 32.91
CA VAL A 19 -9.21 -15.52 31.67
C VAL A 19 -9.92 -16.73 31.06
N SER A 20 -11.26 -16.71 31.09
CA SER A 20 -12.10 -17.64 30.35
C SER A 20 -11.84 -17.42 28.86
N GLY A 21 -11.02 -18.32 28.30
CA GLY A 21 -10.57 -18.29 26.92
C GLY A 21 -11.73 -18.42 25.95
N CYS A 22 -11.92 -17.36 25.15
CA CYS A 22 -12.58 -17.42 23.86
C CYS A 22 -11.65 -18.18 22.92
N GLY A 23 -11.98 -19.43 22.64
CA GLY A 23 -11.23 -20.33 21.75
C GLY A 23 -12.20 -20.97 20.77
N GLY A 24 -12.65 -20.20 19.77
CA GLY A 24 -13.33 -20.71 18.59
C GLY A 24 -12.34 -21.49 17.73
N GLY A 25 -12.20 -22.78 18.02
CA GLY A 25 -11.36 -23.72 17.28
C GLY A 25 -12.21 -24.63 16.41
N SER A 26 -11.95 -24.55 15.11
CA SER A 26 -12.36 -25.46 14.03
C SER A 26 -12.73 -26.89 14.48
N SER A 27 -13.97 -27.23 14.17
CA SER A 27 -14.62 -28.54 14.06
C SER A 27 -13.76 -29.79 14.22
N ASP A 28 -13.78 -30.38 15.41
CA ASP A 28 -13.56 -31.82 15.57
C ASP A 28 -14.91 -32.54 15.40
N LEU A 29 -15.18 -33.01 14.18
CA LEU A 29 -16.43 -33.69 13.78
C LEU A 29 -16.44 -35.19 14.12
N SER A 30 -15.52 -35.64 14.98
CA SER A 30 -15.40 -37.04 15.37
C SER A 30 -16.41 -37.49 16.44
N GLY A 31 -17.26 -36.57 16.95
CA GLY A 31 -18.26 -36.87 17.99
C GLY A 31 -19.46 -37.69 17.52
N THR A 32 -20.38 -37.98 18.46
CA THR A 32 -21.66 -38.63 18.16
C THR A 32 -22.81 -37.63 18.33
N LEU A 33 -23.76 -37.67 17.39
CA LEU A 33 -25.01 -36.92 17.46
C LEU A 33 -26.15 -37.87 17.83
N ALA A 34 -27.01 -37.47 18.76
CA ALA A 34 -28.26 -38.15 19.07
C ALA A 34 -29.42 -37.16 18.96
N LEU A 35 -30.58 -37.60 18.47
CA LEU A 35 -31.77 -36.78 18.31
C LEU A 35 -32.93 -37.39 19.08
N THR A 36 -33.57 -36.59 19.93
CA THR A 36 -34.83 -36.93 20.61
C THR A 36 -35.89 -35.92 20.23
N VAL A 37 -37.00 -36.40 19.69
CA VAL A 37 -38.13 -35.60 19.24
C VAL A 37 -39.37 -36.01 20.04
N THR A 38 -39.96 -35.03 20.72
CA THR A 38 -41.23 -35.20 21.41
C THR A 38 -42.33 -34.57 20.57
N ALA A 39 -43.24 -35.40 20.06
CA ALA A 39 -44.40 -34.92 19.32
C ALA A 39 -45.35 -34.13 20.25
N PRO A 40 -46.02 -33.08 19.76
CA PRO A 40 -47.06 -32.42 20.53
C PRO A 40 -48.26 -33.38 20.72
N ALA A 41 -49.00 -33.20 21.82
CA ALA A 41 -50.17 -34.03 22.13
C ALA A 41 -51.34 -33.80 21.15
N ASP A 42 -51.41 -32.59 20.57
CA ASP A 42 -52.38 -32.16 19.57
C ASP A 42 -51.80 -30.99 18.74
N SER A 43 -52.53 -30.53 17.72
CA SER A 43 -52.12 -29.41 16.85
C SER A 43 -52.11 -28.03 17.51
N THR A 44 -52.45 -27.91 18.81
CA THR A 44 -52.44 -26.65 19.56
C THR A 44 -51.21 -26.48 20.45
N GLN A 45 -50.42 -27.53 20.63
CA GLN A 45 -49.21 -27.55 21.44
C GLN A 45 -47.94 -27.62 20.58
N SER A 46 -46.81 -27.17 21.12
CA SER A 46 -45.50 -27.30 20.45
C SER A 46 -44.86 -28.64 20.76
N GLY A 47 -44.25 -29.26 19.75
CA GLY A 47 -43.30 -30.35 19.93
C GLY A 47 -41.89 -29.81 20.19
N THR A 48 -41.00 -30.67 20.67
CA THR A 48 -39.59 -30.32 20.91
C THR A 48 -38.67 -31.28 20.18
N ALA A 49 -37.65 -30.75 19.50
CA ALA A 49 -36.57 -31.53 18.92
C ALA A 49 -35.26 -31.14 19.64
N THR A 50 -34.69 -32.10 20.36
CA THR A 50 -33.47 -31.91 21.15
C THR A 50 -32.36 -32.78 20.58
N ALA A 51 -31.35 -32.13 20.03
CA ALA A 51 -30.13 -32.77 19.56
C ALA A 51 -29.07 -32.73 20.68
N THR A 52 -28.51 -33.88 21.03
CA THR A 52 -27.42 -34.00 22.00
C THR A 52 -26.14 -34.32 21.25
N TYR A 53 -25.10 -33.51 21.44
CA TYR A 53 -23.79 -33.74 20.85
C TYR A 53 -22.79 -34.19 21.91
N SER A 54 -22.17 -35.34 21.70
CA SER A 54 -21.12 -35.86 22.57
C SER A 54 -19.77 -35.87 21.83
N PRO A 55 -18.79 -35.04 22.23
CA PRO A 55 -17.45 -35.05 21.63
C PRO A 55 -16.74 -36.38 21.84
N ALA A 56 -15.92 -36.82 20.87
CA ALA A 56 -15.16 -38.08 20.97
C ALA A 56 -14.03 -38.04 22.01
N ALA A 57 -13.52 -36.84 22.34
CA ALA A 57 -12.47 -36.65 23.34
C ALA A 57 -13.06 -36.08 24.63
N SER A 58 -12.77 -36.74 25.76
CA SER A 58 -13.12 -36.25 27.11
C SER A 58 -12.51 -34.87 27.35
N GLY A 59 -13.33 -33.90 27.75
CA GLY A 59 -12.89 -32.55 28.13
C GLY A 59 -13.04 -31.45 27.07
N LYS A 60 -13.54 -31.76 25.85
CA LYS A 60 -13.92 -30.70 24.89
C LYS A 60 -15.29 -30.13 25.22
N ASN A 61 -15.43 -28.80 25.21
CA ASN A 61 -16.69 -28.13 25.44
C ASN A 61 -17.41 -27.86 24.10
N PRO A 62 -18.58 -28.48 23.83
CA PRO A 62 -19.30 -28.28 22.58
C PRO A 62 -20.16 -27.00 22.57
N VAL A 63 -20.13 -26.18 23.62
CA VAL A 63 -20.93 -24.95 23.72
C VAL A 63 -20.68 -24.03 22.52
N GLY A 64 -21.75 -23.58 21.87
CA GLY A 64 -21.71 -22.72 20.69
C GLY A 64 -21.60 -23.47 19.36
N LEU A 65 -21.52 -24.80 19.36
CA LEU A 65 -21.64 -25.59 18.12
C LEU A 65 -23.04 -25.43 17.53
N LYS A 66 -23.13 -25.04 16.25
CA LYS A 66 -24.39 -24.94 15.52
C LYS A 66 -24.85 -26.31 15.00
N ILE A 67 -26.10 -26.65 15.28
CA ILE A 67 -26.81 -27.82 14.76
C ILE A 67 -27.94 -27.32 13.86
N SER A 68 -27.98 -27.80 12.61
CA SER A 68 -29.07 -27.51 11.67
C SER A 68 -30.22 -28.50 11.85
N PHE A 69 -31.44 -27.99 11.82
CA PHE A 69 -32.66 -28.79 11.88
C PHE A 69 -33.46 -28.64 10.58
N SER A 70 -34.01 -29.75 10.09
CA SER A 70 -34.87 -29.78 8.91
C SER A 70 -35.97 -30.84 9.04
N THR A 71 -37.00 -30.74 8.21
CA THR A 71 -38.12 -31.67 8.13
C THR A 71 -38.38 -32.02 6.67
N ASP A 72 -38.83 -33.25 6.40
CA ASP A 72 -39.26 -33.69 5.06
C ASP A 72 -40.74 -33.41 4.78
N SER A 73 -41.47 -32.93 5.77
CA SER A 73 -42.92 -32.78 5.70
C SER A 73 -43.34 -31.33 5.88
N SER A 74 -44.16 -30.86 4.94
CA SER A 74 -44.76 -29.52 4.98
C SER A 74 -45.79 -29.33 6.09
N ILE A 75 -46.15 -30.41 6.82
CA ILE A 75 -47.06 -30.35 7.98
C ILE A 75 -46.35 -29.94 9.27
N ILE A 76 -45.02 -29.87 9.27
CA ILE A 76 -44.22 -29.41 10.41
C ILE A 76 -43.61 -28.05 10.07
N ALA A 77 -43.88 -27.06 10.91
CA ALA A 77 -43.17 -25.78 10.90
C ALA A 77 -42.15 -25.77 12.05
N LEU A 78 -40.87 -25.66 11.71
CA LEU A 78 -39.81 -25.49 12.71
C LEU A 78 -39.76 -24.02 13.12
N ASP A 79 -39.71 -23.74 14.43
CA ASP A 79 -39.58 -22.35 14.91
C ASP A 79 -38.17 -21.78 14.65
N SER A 80 -37.19 -22.66 14.39
CA SER A 80 -35.85 -22.32 13.92
C SER A 80 -35.25 -23.45 13.08
N THR A 81 -34.43 -23.11 12.08
CA THR A 81 -33.66 -24.05 11.27
C THR A 81 -32.27 -24.35 11.84
N SER A 82 -31.90 -23.71 12.95
CA SER A 82 -30.66 -23.99 13.68
C SER A 82 -30.77 -23.78 15.19
N GLY A 83 -30.00 -24.54 15.96
CA GLY A 83 -29.85 -24.36 17.40
C GLY A 83 -28.38 -24.47 17.81
N GLU A 84 -27.98 -23.71 18.81
CA GLU A 84 -26.62 -23.78 19.38
C GLU A 84 -26.61 -24.71 20.59
N VAL A 85 -25.55 -25.51 20.71
CA VAL A 85 -25.37 -26.39 21.87
C VAL A 85 -25.13 -25.55 23.12
N GLY A 86 -26.01 -25.69 24.11
CA GLY A 86 -25.91 -25.02 25.40
C GLY A 86 -24.94 -25.71 26.37
N SER A 87 -24.79 -25.14 27.57
CA SER A 87 -23.92 -25.67 28.64
C SER A 87 -24.29 -27.08 29.12
N ASN A 88 -25.51 -27.54 28.81
CA ASN A 88 -26.00 -28.89 29.06
C ASN A 88 -25.67 -29.90 27.94
N GLY A 89 -24.92 -29.49 26.90
CA GLY A 89 -24.52 -30.37 25.79
C GLY A 89 -25.63 -30.63 24.75
N THR A 90 -26.73 -29.88 24.80
CA THR A 90 -27.86 -30.05 23.88
C THR A 90 -28.21 -28.77 23.14
N ALA A 91 -28.69 -28.90 21.90
CA ALA A 91 -29.40 -27.85 21.16
C ALA A 91 -30.87 -28.26 21.02
N THR A 92 -31.79 -27.40 21.46
CA THR A 92 -33.22 -27.66 21.41
C THR A 92 -33.92 -26.61 20.57
N ILE A 93 -34.77 -27.07 19.65
CA ILE A 93 -35.74 -26.22 18.96
C ILE A 93 -37.16 -26.69 19.26
N THR A 94 -38.12 -25.79 19.12
CA THR A 94 -39.54 -26.11 19.11
C THR A 94 -40.05 -26.18 17.67
N PHE A 95 -41.10 -26.96 17.47
CA PHE A 95 -41.79 -27.04 16.20
C PHE A 95 -43.29 -27.18 16.44
N ARG A 96 -44.08 -26.86 15.42
CA ARG A 96 -45.53 -26.93 15.46
C ARG A 96 -46.01 -27.84 14.35
N ALA A 97 -47.01 -28.66 14.67
CA ALA A 97 -47.72 -29.44 13.67
C ALA A 97 -48.91 -28.63 13.13
N LEU A 98 -49.04 -28.56 11.82
CA LEU A 98 -50.24 -28.07 11.15
C LEU A 98 -51.38 -29.09 11.31
N THR A 99 -52.62 -28.63 11.16
CA THR A 99 -53.80 -29.49 11.26
C THR A 99 -53.74 -30.62 10.23
N VAL A 100 -53.73 -31.86 10.71
CA VAL A 100 -53.77 -33.08 9.88
C VAL A 100 -55.13 -33.77 10.04
N GLY A 101 -55.73 -34.20 8.92
CA GLY A 101 -57.04 -34.88 8.92
C GLY A 101 -56.96 -36.37 9.30
N THR A 102 -55.77 -36.96 9.25
CA THR A 102 -55.47 -38.34 9.62
C THR A 102 -54.09 -38.40 10.25
N ASP A 103 -53.84 -39.38 11.11
CA ASP A 103 -52.51 -39.59 11.73
C ASP A 103 -51.44 -39.67 10.63
N THR A 104 -50.46 -38.77 10.69
CA THR A 104 -49.44 -38.63 9.64
C THR A 104 -48.05 -38.68 10.26
N GLN A 105 -47.14 -39.43 9.62
CA GLN A 105 -45.74 -39.50 10.03
C GLN A 105 -44.94 -38.38 9.37
N ALA A 106 -44.01 -37.78 10.11
CA ALA A 106 -43.08 -36.78 9.61
C ALA A 106 -41.68 -37.02 10.20
N LYS A 107 -40.65 -36.73 9.41
CA LYS A 107 -39.25 -36.94 9.80
C LYS A 107 -38.63 -35.60 10.19
N ILE A 108 -38.07 -35.52 11.40
CA ILE A 108 -37.21 -34.40 11.80
C ILE A 108 -35.77 -34.88 11.75
N ILE A 109 -34.91 -34.05 11.17
CA ILE A 109 -33.49 -34.32 10.92
C ILE A 109 -32.68 -33.27 11.66
N ALA A 110 -31.64 -33.70 12.37
CA ALA A 110 -30.61 -32.84 12.95
C ALA A 110 -29.25 -33.18 12.33
N SER A 111 -28.50 -32.18 11.92
CA SER A 111 -27.19 -32.36 11.29
C SER A 111 -26.16 -31.33 11.75
N THR A 112 -24.92 -31.76 11.91
CA THR A 112 -23.77 -30.87 12.16
C THR A 112 -22.51 -31.48 11.56
N GLY A 113 -21.81 -30.71 10.72
CA GLY A 113 -20.72 -31.21 9.87
C GLY A 113 -21.14 -32.43 9.04
N GLY A 114 -20.42 -33.55 9.21
CA GLY A 114 -20.70 -34.82 8.51
C GLY A 114 -21.69 -35.76 9.23
N LEU A 115 -22.19 -35.39 10.41
CA LEU A 115 -23.09 -36.21 11.21
C LEU A 115 -24.54 -35.81 10.93
N SER A 116 -25.41 -36.80 10.71
CA SER A 116 -26.84 -36.60 10.50
C SER A 116 -27.63 -37.69 11.22
N GLN A 117 -28.65 -37.29 11.95
CA GLN A 117 -29.59 -38.18 12.64
C GLN A 117 -31.01 -37.73 12.35
N PHE A 118 -31.94 -38.68 12.36
CA PHE A 118 -33.35 -38.39 12.18
C PHE A 118 -34.23 -39.21 13.11
N GLN A 119 -35.42 -38.68 13.39
CA GLN A 119 -36.47 -39.41 14.07
C GLN A 119 -37.81 -39.16 13.38
N VAL A 120 -38.58 -40.23 13.22
CA VAL A 120 -39.94 -40.16 12.68
C VAL A 120 -40.91 -40.01 13.85
N VAL A 121 -41.76 -38.98 13.78
CA VAL A 121 -42.83 -38.73 14.76
C VAL A 121 -44.19 -38.89 14.10
N THR A 122 -45.16 -39.40 14.87
CA THR A 122 -46.55 -39.49 14.44
C THR A 122 -47.32 -38.30 14.99
N ILE A 123 -47.86 -37.46 14.10
CA ILE A 123 -48.77 -36.38 14.45
C ILE A 123 -50.19 -36.94 14.42
N LYS A 124 -50.90 -36.86 15.55
CA LYS A 124 -52.27 -37.38 15.67
C LYS A 124 -53.29 -36.41 15.08
N ALA A 125 -54.32 -36.95 14.44
CA ALA A 125 -55.47 -36.18 13.99
C ALA A 125 -56.28 -35.65 15.18
N THR A 126 -56.65 -34.36 15.14
CA THR A 126 -57.51 -33.74 16.15
C THR A 126 -58.99 -33.96 15.75
N PRO A 127 -59.84 -34.67 16.55
CA PRO A 127 -61.25 -34.86 16.21
C PRO A 127 -62.04 -33.61 16.58
N GLY A 128 -62.41 -32.80 15.60
CA GLY A 128 -63.32 -31.68 15.81
C GLY A 128 -63.30 -30.69 14.66
N THR A 129 -64.45 -30.48 14.03
CA THR A 129 -64.69 -29.44 13.04
C THR A 129 -64.36 -28.07 13.62
N VAL A 130 -63.32 -27.40 13.10
CA VAL A 130 -63.01 -26.00 13.44
C VAL A 130 -62.90 -25.18 12.16
N ALA A 131 -63.57 -24.04 12.21
CA ALA A 131 -63.69 -23.02 11.17
C ALA A 131 -62.34 -22.58 10.58
N ALA A 132 -62.39 -22.05 9.35
CA ALA A 132 -61.26 -21.52 8.61
C ALA A 132 -60.38 -20.62 9.50
N PRO A 133 -59.04 -20.82 9.48
CA PRO A 133 -58.14 -19.99 10.27
C PRO A 133 -58.21 -18.55 9.76
N VAL A 134 -58.62 -17.63 10.63
CA VAL A 134 -58.31 -16.21 10.46
C VAL A 134 -56.79 -16.10 10.58
N ALA A 135 -56.14 -15.61 9.53
CA ALA A 135 -54.70 -15.36 9.54
C ALA A 135 -54.34 -14.51 10.77
N PRO A 136 -53.30 -14.86 11.55
CA PRO A 136 -52.76 -13.97 12.57
C PRO A 136 -52.40 -12.62 11.92
N PRO A 137 -52.55 -11.49 12.63
CA PRO A 137 -52.01 -10.24 12.13
C PRO A 137 -50.50 -10.44 11.94
N THR A 138 -50.02 -10.32 10.71
CA THR A 138 -48.62 -10.03 10.47
C THR A 138 -48.34 -8.73 11.25
N VAL A 139 -47.67 -8.82 12.39
CA VAL A 139 -46.94 -7.68 12.91
C VAL A 139 -45.84 -7.41 11.90
N SER A 140 -46.20 -6.68 10.84
CA SER A 140 -45.25 -5.92 10.05
C SER A 140 -44.66 -4.94 11.04
N ALA A 141 -43.59 -5.33 11.73
CA ALA A 141 -42.82 -4.40 12.53
C ALA A 141 -42.46 -3.25 11.59
N THR A 142 -42.95 -2.06 11.90
CA THR A 142 -42.79 -0.90 11.04
C THR A 142 -41.32 -0.49 11.10
N PRO A 143 -40.62 -0.40 9.96
CA PRO A 143 -39.27 0.15 9.95
C PRO A 143 -39.30 1.56 10.54
N ASN A 144 -38.34 1.86 11.42
CA ASN A 144 -38.22 3.15 12.11
C ASN A 144 -36.98 3.91 11.67
N SER A 145 -35.87 3.20 11.47
CA SER A 145 -34.62 3.81 11.02
C SER A 145 -33.80 2.84 10.17
N ILE A 146 -32.86 3.40 9.42
CA ILE A 146 -31.81 2.68 8.73
C ILE A 146 -30.48 3.35 9.09
N SER A 147 -29.45 2.54 9.36
CA SER A 147 -28.13 3.01 9.77
C SER A 147 -27.06 2.40 8.89
N PHE A 148 -26.00 3.16 8.61
CA PHE A 148 -24.83 2.66 7.91
C PHE A 148 -24.07 1.68 8.82
N ASN A 149 -23.69 0.52 8.28
CA ASN A 149 -22.92 -0.49 9.02
C ASN A 149 -21.43 -0.37 8.68
N LYS A 150 -21.07 -0.58 7.41
CA LYS A 150 -19.69 -0.48 6.92
C LYS A 150 -19.59 -0.46 5.40
N ALA A 151 -18.45 0.00 4.90
CA ALA A 151 -17.98 -0.17 3.53
C ALA A 151 -16.63 -0.89 3.58
N GLU A 152 -16.52 -2.03 2.89
CA GLU A 152 -15.33 -2.88 2.97
C GLU A 152 -14.80 -3.23 1.57
N PRO A 153 -13.60 -2.72 1.19
CA PRO A 153 -12.83 -1.67 1.88
C PRO A 153 -13.42 -0.26 1.69
N PRO A 154 -13.01 0.73 2.51
CA PRO A 154 -13.45 2.13 2.37
C PRO A 154 -12.75 2.90 1.23
N ASN A 155 -11.65 2.36 0.70
CA ASN A 155 -10.95 2.90 -0.48
C ASN A 155 -10.86 1.81 -1.54
N ILE A 156 -11.24 2.13 -2.77
CA ILE A 156 -11.14 1.24 -3.91
C ILE A 156 -10.38 1.92 -5.04
N THR A 157 -9.73 1.13 -5.89
CA THR A 157 -8.97 1.63 -7.03
C THR A 157 -9.88 1.85 -8.23
N LEU A 158 -9.40 2.61 -9.22
CA LEU A 158 -10.10 2.79 -10.48
C LEU A 158 -10.24 1.47 -11.24
N LYS A 159 -11.26 1.42 -12.10
CA LYS A 159 -11.56 0.26 -12.91
C LYS A 159 -10.38 -0.09 -13.81
N GLY A 160 -9.96 -1.35 -13.79
CA GLY A 160 -8.80 -1.85 -14.53
C GLY A 160 -7.45 -1.67 -13.82
N MET A 161 -7.41 -1.12 -12.61
CA MET A 161 -6.20 -0.95 -11.78
C MET A 161 -6.11 -1.94 -10.60
N GLY A 162 -7.00 -2.94 -10.53
CA GLY A 162 -6.99 -3.96 -9.48
C GLY A 162 -5.81 -4.94 -9.60
N GLY A 163 -5.27 -5.37 -8.46
CA GLY A 163 -4.11 -6.27 -8.37
C GLY A 163 -3.30 -6.06 -7.08
N ALA A 164 -2.52 -7.06 -6.64
CA ALA A 164 -1.62 -6.97 -5.47
C ALA A 164 -2.27 -6.47 -4.15
N GLY A 165 -3.54 -6.83 -3.90
CA GLY A 165 -4.29 -6.38 -2.71
C GLY A 165 -5.18 -5.15 -2.96
N LEU A 166 -5.09 -4.55 -4.14
CA LEU A 166 -5.97 -3.48 -4.61
C LEU A 166 -7.27 -4.06 -5.17
N VAL A 167 -8.40 -3.50 -4.75
CA VAL A 167 -9.73 -3.94 -5.17
C VAL A 167 -10.50 -2.78 -5.78
N GLU A 168 -11.24 -3.09 -6.84
CA GLU A 168 -12.07 -2.16 -7.59
C GLU A 168 -13.54 -2.15 -7.10
N THR A 169 -13.83 -2.94 -6.06
CA THR A 169 -15.19 -3.10 -5.53
C THR A 169 -15.22 -2.95 -4.02
N SER A 170 -16.28 -2.35 -3.50
CA SER A 170 -16.53 -2.21 -2.06
C SER A 170 -17.92 -2.74 -1.73
N ILE A 171 -18.02 -3.56 -0.69
CA ILE A 171 -19.30 -4.04 -0.17
C ILE A 171 -19.80 -3.03 0.85
N VAL A 172 -20.89 -2.35 0.51
CA VAL A 172 -21.55 -1.36 1.38
C VAL A 172 -22.74 -2.02 2.05
N SER A 173 -22.78 -1.94 3.38
CA SER A 173 -23.77 -2.60 4.22
C SER A 173 -24.52 -1.59 5.08
N PHE A 174 -25.82 -1.80 5.25
CA PHE A 174 -26.70 -1.02 6.13
C PHE A 174 -27.51 -1.94 7.04
N ILE A 175 -27.98 -1.44 8.18
CA ILE A 175 -28.85 -2.15 9.12
C ILE A 175 -30.18 -1.41 9.23
N VAL A 176 -31.28 -2.12 8.93
CA VAL A 176 -32.65 -1.64 9.13
C VAL A 176 -33.09 -1.98 10.56
N LYS A 177 -33.74 -1.04 11.24
CA LYS A 177 -34.17 -1.20 12.63
C LYS A 177 -35.64 -0.84 12.82
N ASP A 178 -36.26 -1.50 13.78
CA ASP A 178 -37.63 -1.22 14.22
C ASP A 178 -37.70 -0.07 15.26
N THR A 179 -38.90 0.20 15.78
CA THR A 179 -39.15 1.25 16.77
C THR A 179 -38.52 0.98 18.13
N ALA A 180 -38.05 -0.24 18.40
CA ALA A 180 -37.32 -0.64 19.60
C ALA A 180 -35.79 -0.63 19.38
N ASP A 181 -35.31 -0.09 18.26
CA ASP A 181 -33.91 -0.09 17.81
C ASP A 181 -33.33 -1.51 17.57
N GLN A 182 -34.20 -2.50 17.36
CA GLN A 182 -33.79 -3.88 17.08
C GLN A 182 -33.68 -4.13 15.57
N PRO A 183 -32.76 -5.00 15.11
CA PRO A 183 -32.62 -5.29 13.69
C PRO A 183 -33.90 -5.89 13.09
N LEU A 184 -34.30 -5.39 11.93
CA LEU A 184 -35.58 -5.71 11.29
C LEU A 184 -35.36 -6.39 9.93
N ALA A 185 -35.80 -7.65 9.84
CA ALA A 185 -35.74 -8.46 8.63
C ALA A 185 -36.87 -8.13 7.63
N ASP A 186 -36.72 -8.67 6.41
CA ASP A 186 -37.73 -8.66 5.35
C ASP A 186 -38.14 -7.25 4.85
N GLN A 187 -37.29 -6.25 5.06
CA GLN A 187 -37.49 -4.90 4.56
C GLN A 187 -36.77 -4.71 3.22
N THR A 188 -37.50 -4.23 2.21
CA THR A 188 -36.91 -3.90 0.92
C THR A 188 -36.25 -2.52 0.99
N VAL A 189 -34.95 -2.48 0.72
CA VAL A 189 -34.15 -1.26 0.70
C VAL A 189 -33.67 -1.01 -0.73
N ASP A 190 -33.91 0.22 -1.20
CA ASP A 190 -33.43 0.73 -2.48
C ASP A 190 -32.11 1.48 -2.28
N PHE A 191 -31.16 1.25 -3.18
CA PHE A 191 -29.83 1.88 -3.17
C PHE A 191 -29.66 2.80 -4.37
N SER A 192 -29.04 3.96 -4.15
CA SER A 192 -28.62 4.87 -5.21
C SER A 192 -27.25 5.45 -4.91
N LEU A 193 -26.49 5.74 -5.98
CA LEU A 193 -25.24 6.47 -5.89
C LEU A 193 -25.50 7.97 -5.98
N ASN A 194 -24.70 8.78 -5.29
CA ASN A 194 -24.70 10.23 -5.47
C ASN A 194 -24.19 10.67 -6.85
N THR A 195 -23.38 9.83 -7.51
CA THR A 195 -22.82 10.07 -8.84
C THR A 195 -22.61 8.77 -9.59
N THR A 196 -22.76 8.81 -10.92
CA THR A 196 -22.44 7.72 -11.86
C THR A 196 -21.28 8.10 -12.79
N LEU A 197 -20.59 9.21 -12.51
CA LEU A 197 -19.45 9.69 -13.29
C LEU A 197 -18.37 8.60 -13.41
N GLY A 198 -17.72 8.53 -14.57
CA GLY A 198 -16.71 7.52 -14.86
C GLY A 198 -17.24 6.09 -14.99
N GLY A 199 -18.56 5.88 -15.03
CA GLY A 199 -19.15 4.54 -15.16
C GLY A 199 -19.22 3.75 -13.84
N LEU A 200 -19.29 4.47 -12.71
CA LEU A 200 -19.59 3.88 -11.40
C LEU A 200 -20.93 3.13 -11.45
N THR A 201 -20.93 1.92 -10.89
CA THR A 201 -22.15 1.10 -10.80
C THR A 201 -22.36 0.54 -9.41
N ILE A 202 -23.61 0.19 -9.15
CA ILE A 202 -24.04 -0.44 -7.91
C ILE A 202 -24.85 -1.68 -8.25
N THR A 203 -24.61 -2.80 -7.58
CA THR A 203 -25.35 -4.04 -7.82
C THR A 203 -25.44 -4.88 -6.54
N PRO A 204 -26.65 -5.31 -6.13
CA PRO A 204 -27.96 -4.95 -6.71
C PRO A 204 -28.39 -3.52 -6.33
N THR A 205 -29.31 -2.93 -7.11
CA THR A 205 -29.92 -1.60 -6.81
C THR A 205 -31.02 -1.67 -5.74
N SER A 206 -31.45 -2.86 -5.35
CA SER A 206 -32.31 -3.08 -4.19
C SER A 206 -32.02 -4.45 -3.56
N ALA A 207 -32.21 -4.56 -2.25
CA ALA A 207 -32.05 -5.82 -1.52
C ALA A 207 -33.06 -5.91 -0.37
N VAL A 208 -33.30 -7.13 0.11
CA VAL A 208 -34.16 -7.40 1.26
C VAL A 208 -33.29 -7.66 2.50
N SER A 209 -33.64 -7.08 3.65
CA SER A 209 -32.87 -7.26 4.89
C SER A 209 -32.93 -8.70 5.39
N ASP A 210 -31.76 -9.24 5.77
CA ASP A 210 -31.64 -10.59 6.34
C ASP A 210 -32.19 -10.65 7.79
N SER A 211 -32.13 -11.83 8.42
CA SER A 211 -32.56 -12.04 9.81
C SER A 211 -31.81 -11.18 10.84
N SER A 212 -30.69 -10.58 10.45
CA SER A 212 -29.92 -9.63 11.27
C SER A 212 -30.18 -8.18 10.87
N GLY A 213 -31.22 -7.92 10.06
CA GLY A 213 -31.59 -6.60 9.57
C GLY A 213 -30.60 -6.01 8.57
N ILE A 214 -29.62 -6.79 8.07
CA ILE A 214 -28.56 -6.28 7.20
C ILE A 214 -29.00 -6.34 5.73
N VAL A 215 -28.77 -5.25 5.01
CA VAL A 215 -28.84 -5.19 3.55
C VAL A 215 -27.47 -4.81 2.98
N ARG A 216 -27.14 -5.35 1.82
CA ARG A 216 -25.82 -5.18 1.19
C ARG A 216 -25.95 -4.85 -0.28
N THR A 217 -25.00 -4.08 -0.76
CA THR A 217 -24.82 -3.78 -2.18
C THR A 217 -23.33 -3.62 -2.49
N ILE A 218 -22.96 -3.87 -3.74
CA ILE A 218 -21.58 -3.79 -4.21
C ILE A 218 -21.45 -2.53 -5.06
N VAL A 219 -20.54 -1.64 -4.67
CA VAL A 219 -20.13 -0.50 -5.50
C VAL A 219 -18.93 -0.94 -6.33
N SER A 220 -19.03 -0.81 -7.65
CA SER A 220 -17.91 -1.06 -8.57
C SER A 220 -17.37 0.28 -9.09
N SER A 221 -16.05 0.44 -9.03
CA SER A 221 -15.39 1.70 -9.41
C SER A 221 -15.54 2.02 -10.91
N GLY A 222 -15.45 3.31 -11.20
CA GLY A 222 -15.36 3.84 -12.56
C GLY A 222 -13.91 4.15 -12.98
N ILE A 223 -13.77 4.88 -14.07
CA ILE A 223 -12.48 5.38 -14.59
C ILE A 223 -12.15 6.81 -14.11
N ILE A 224 -13.00 7.41 -13.29
CA ILE A 224 -12.80 8.77 -12.74
C ILE A 224 -12.67 8.69 -11.22
N ALA A 225 -11.60 9.30 -10.67
CA ALA A 225 -11.41 9.41 -9.23
C ALA A 225 -12.47 10.36 -8.64
N THR A 226 -13.25 9.88 -7.66
CA THR A 226 -14.36 10.64 -7.09
C THR A 226 -14.77 10.10 -5.70
N PRO A 227 -15.17 10.96 -4.76
CA PRO A 227 -15.82 10.52 -3.53
C PRO A 227 -17.23 10.01 -3.83
N VAL A 228 -17.51 8.78 -3.37
CA VAL A 228 -18.78 8.09 -3.61
C VAL A 228 -19.53 7.92 -2.29
N ARG A 229 -20.85 8.11 -2.36
CA ARG A 229 -21.77 7.83 -1.26
C ARG A 229 -22.96 7.02 -1.78
N VAL A 230 -23.31 5.99 -1.02
CA VAL A 230 -24.52 5.19 -1.28
C VAL A 230 -25.63 5.70 -0.38
N THR A 231 -26.76 6.06 -0.98
CA THR A 231 -28.00 6.35 -0.25
C THR A 231 -28.85 5.10 -0.22
N ALA A 232 -29.25 4.67 0.98
CA ALA A 232 -30.13 3.54 1.21
C ALA A 232 -31.49 4.06 1.70
N SER A 233 -32.59 3.62 1.07
CA SER A 233 -33.95 4.08 1.37
C SER A 233 -34.89 2.89 1.57
N VAL A 234 -35.65 2.86 2.66
CA VAL A 234 -36.59 1.78 2.97
C VAL A 234 -37.90 2.00 2.22
N ARG A 235 -38.27 1.07 1.34
CA ARG A 235 -39.47 1.17 0.49
C ARG A 235 -40.75 1.11 1.32
N GLY A 236 -41.76 1.90 0.95
CA GLY A 236 -43.08 1.86 1.59
C GLY A 236 -43.20 2.64 2.91
N THR A 237 -42.24 3.52 3.22
CA THR A 237 -42.22 4.35 4.44
C THR A 237 -42.66 5.79 4.15
N SER A 238 -43.37 6.42 5.11
CA SER A 238 -43.81 7.82 5.03
C SER A 238 -43.74 8.46 6.43
N PRO A 239 -42.83 9.43 6.67
CA PRO A 239 -41.83 9.98 5.75
C PRO A 239 -40.81 8.91 5.31
N LEU A 240 -40.14 9.15 4.17
CA LEU A 240 -39.15 8.21 3.62
C LEU A 240 -37.99 8.04 4.60
N ILE A 241 -37.79 6.81 5.09
CA ILE A 241 -36.64 6.44 5.92
C ILE A 241 -35.44 6.21 5.00
N SER A 242 -34.42 7.05 5.13
CA SER A 242 -33.20 6.94 4.34
C SER A 242 -31.95 7.35 5.13
N VAL A 243 -30.80 6.81 4.73
CA VAL A 243 -29.48 7.16 5.27
C VAL A 243 -28.45 7.13 4.16
N GLN A 244 -27.37 7.89 4.34
CA GLN A 244 -26.23 7.89 3.43
C GLN A 244 -25.06 7.15 4.08
N SER A 245 -24.28 6.41 3.30
CA SER A 245 -23.04 5.79 3.77
C SER A 245 -22.00 6.83 4.19
N ASP A 246 -21.06 6.40 5.01
CA ASP A 246 -19.81 7.15 5.21
C ASP A 246 -18.92 7.09 3.96
N GLN A 247 -17.73 7.67 4.07
CA GLN A 247 -16.82 7.94 2.96
C GLN A 247 -16.34 6.64 2.29
N LEU A 248 -16.75 6.44 1.04
CA LEU A 248 -16.12 5.51 0.10
C LEU A 248 -15.37 6.36 -0.92
N VAL A 249 -14.05 6.17 -1.03
CA VAL A 249 -13.24 6.93 -1.99
C VAL A 249 -12.79 6.02 -3.12
N VAL A 250 -13.01 6.47 -4.35
CA VAL A 250 -12.30 5.98 -5.52
C VAL A 250 -11.15 6.94 -5.75
N SER A 251 -9.96 6.62 -5.22
CA SER A 251 -8.84 7.57 -5.22
C SER A 251 -7.63 7.05 -5.96
N THR A 252 -7.08 5.93 -5.49
CA THR A 252 -5.68 5.61 -5.77
C THR A 252 -5.51 4.59 -6.88
N GLY A 253 -4.56 4.86 -7.76
CA GLY A 253 -4.16 3.97 -8.84
C GLY A 253 -2.82 3.28 -8.59
N ILE A 254 -2.40 2.55 -9.62
CA ILE A 254 -1.00 2.16 -9.80
C ILE A 254 -0.14 3.42 -9.96
N PRO A 255 1.17 3.39 -9.64
CA PRO A 255 2.01 4.56 -9.75
C PRO A 255 2.13 5.05 -11.20
N ALA A 256 2.19 6.38 -11.39
CA ALA A 256 2.40 7.01 -12.68
C ALA A 256 3.88 7.41 -12.89
N GLN A 257 4.35 7.36 -14.13
CA GLN A 257 5.74 7.58 -14.49
C GLN A 257 6.29 8.98 -14.12
N ASP A 258 5.49 10.04 -14.19
CA ASP A 258 5.89 11.39 -13.82
C ASP A 258 5.90 11.62 -12.29
N SER A 259 5.26 10.72 -11.57
CA SER A 259 5.02 10.76 -10.13
C SER A 259 5.97 9.85 -9.32
N LEU A 260 7.00 9.31 -9.98
CA LEU A 260 8.11 8.61 -9.34
C LEU A 260 9.31 9.54 -9.15
N SER A 261 9.74 9.69 -7.91
CA SER A 261 10.98 10.39 -7.58
C SER A 261 11.88 9.56 -6.65
N ILE A 262 13.18 9.79 -6.75
CA ILE A 262 14.20 9.18 -5.89
C ILE A 262 14.91 10.31 -5.16
N SER A 263 15.16 10.12 -3.87
CA SER A 263 15.90 11.06 -3.02
C SER A 263 16.95 10.33 -2.20
N PHE A 264 17.96 11.06 -1.75
CA PHE A 264 19.10 10.52 -1.00
C PHE A 264 19.26 11.29 0.30
N SER A 265 19.62 10.60 1.38
CA SER A 265 20.00 11.27 2.64
C SER A 265 21.31 12.05 2.54
N ASN A 266 22.16 11.66 1.58
CA ASN A 266 23.44 12.30 1.26
C ASN A 266 23.79 12.10 -0.22
N LEU A 267 24.02 13.19 -0.96
CA LEU A 267 24.38 13.18 -2.39
C LEU A 267 25.88 13.01 -2.67
N ASN A 268 26.76 13.35 -1.72
CA ASN A 268 28.21 13.35 -1.86
C ASN A 268 28.84 12.86 -0.55
N SER A 269 28.74 11.56 -0.30
CA SER A 269 29.22 10.96 0.95
C SER A 269 30.72 10.64 0.86
N GLU A 270 31.45 10.78 1.97
CA GLU A 270 32.88 10.41 2.08
C GLU A 270 33.02 8.88 2.06
N SER A 271 32.99 8.33 0.86
CA SER A 271 32.72 6.92 0.63
C SER A 271 33.59 6.28 -0.43
N TRP A 272 34.34 7.03 -1.25
CA TRP A 272 35.22 6.44 -2.27
C TRP A 272 36.32 5.56 -1.67
N ASP A 273 36.97 6.02 -0.61
CA ASP A 273 38.10 5.31 0.02
C ASP A 273 37.65 4.41 1.18
N VAL A 274 36.34 4.35 1.45
CA VAL A 274 35.80 3.70 2.64
C VAL A 274 34.58 2.85 2.33
N ASP A 275 34.63 1.58 2.74
CA ASP A 275 33.50 0.67 2.66
C ASP A 275 32.55 0.83 3.86
N GLY A 276 31.28 0.47 3.67
CA GLY A 276 30.27 0.44 4.73
C GLY A 276 29.59 1.79 5.02
N VAL A 277 29.83 2.83 4.23
CA VAL A 277 29.10 4.11 4.34
C VAL A 277 27.70 3.93 3.82
N ASN A 278 26.70 4.25 4.64
CA ASN A 278 25.30 4.08 4.29
C ASN A 278 24.66 5.40 3.84
N VAL A 279 23.89 5.34 2.76
CA VAL A 279 23.02 6.41 2.27
C VAL A 279 21.61 5.84 2.17
N ASP A 280 20.63 6.51 2.78
CA ASP A 280 19.23 6.13 2.63
C ASP A 280 18.74 6.65 1.28
N VAL A 281 18.18 5.75 0.47
CA VAL A 281 17.59 6.02 -0.84
C VAL A 281 16.09 5.85 -0.71
N THR A 282 15.33 6.94 -0.88
CA THR A 282 13.87 6.93 -0.74
C THR A 282 13.22 7.13 -2.09
N ALA A 283 12.38 6.17 -2.49
CA ALA A 283 11.46 6.31 -3.60
C ALA A 283 10.11 6.85 -3.10
N LEU A 284 9.61 7.89 -3.76
CA LEU A 284 8.29 8.47 -3.54
C LEU A 284 7.47 8.24 -4.81
N LEU A 285 6.28 7.66 -4.64
CA LEU A 285 5.39 7.24 -5.71
C LEU A 285 4.01 7.81 -5.47
N ALA A 286 3.45 8.42 -6.52
CA ALA A 286 2.06 8.79 -6.58
C ALA A 286 1.41 8.22 -7.84
N ASP A 287 0.08 8.11 -7.83
CA ASP A 287 -0.70 7.76 -9.00
C ASP A 287 -0.82 8.96 -9.96
N HIS A 288 -1.56 8.75 -11.06
CA HIS A 288 -1.85 9.79 -12.05
C HIS A 288 -2.50 11.07 -11.47
N PHE A 289 -3.21 10.96 -10.34
CA PHE A 289 -3.85 12.10 -9.68
C PHE A 289 -2.96 12.73 -8.60
N HIS A 290 -1.69 12.34 -8.54
CA HIS A 290 -0.71 12.74 -7.53
C HIS A 290 -1.13 12.38 -6.09
N ASN A 291 -1.99 11.38 -5.92
CA ASN A 291 -2.26 10.79 -4.62
C ASN A 291 -1.17 9.76 -4.29
N PRO A 292 -0.74 9.64 -3.03
CA PRO A 292 0.17 8.58 -2.62
C PRO A 292 -0.34 7.21 -3.07
N VAL A 293 0.54 6.40 -3.64
CA VAL A 293 0.16 5.04 -4.04
C VAL A 293 -0.20 4.20 -2.82
N PRO A 294 -1.03 3.16 -3.01
CA PRO A 294 -1.40 2.27 -1.92
C PRO A 294 -0.20 1.64 -1.21
N ASP A 295 -0.36 1.40 0.09
CA ASP A 295 0.61 0.66 0.88
C ASP A 295 0.83 -0.75 0.31
N GLY A 296 2.07 -1.21 0.31
CA GLY A 296 2.44 -2.51 -0.26
C GLY A 296 2.88 -2.47 -1.73
N THR A 297 2.81 -1.31 -2.41
CA THR A 297 3.36 -1.15 -3.76
C THR A 297 4.85 -1.41 -3.74
N SER A 298 5.32 -2.36 -4.55
CA SER A 298 6.71 -2.81 -4.55
C SER A 298 7.58 -1.99 -5.50
N VAL A 299 8.75 -1.58 -5.02
CA VAL A 299 9.78 -0.87 -5.81
C VAL A 299 11.06 -1.71 -5.80
N TYR A 300 11.67 -1.89 -6.95
CA TYR A 300 12.94 -2.59 -7.11
C TYR A 300 14.05 -1.59 -7.45
N PHE A 301 15.26 -1.85 -6.94
CA PHE A 301 16.43 -1.00 -7.11
C PHE A 301 17.61 -1.79 -7.67
N THR A 302 18.41 -1.13 -8.50
CA THR A 302 19.71 -1.63 -8.94
C THR A 302 20.70 -0.48 -9.11
N THR A 303 21.99 -0.76 -9.01
CA THR A 303 23.05 0.24 -9.11
C THR A 303 24.27 -0.29 -9.85
N ILE A 304 25.07 0.62 -10.43
CA ILE A 304 26.36 0.30 -11.04
C ILE A 304 27.53 0.28 -10.05
N GLY A 305 27.34 0.80 -8.84
CA GLY A 305 28.43 0.94 -7.86
C GLY A 305 27.95 0.92 -6.43
N GLY A 306 28.78 0.38 -5.54
CA GLY A 306 28.35 0.00 -4.19
C GLY A 306 27.35 -1.17 -4.20
N SER A 307 26.63 -1.31 -3.09
CA SER A 307 25.55 -2.29 -2.91
C SER A 307 24.28 -1.59 -2.46
N ILE A 308 23.13 -1.97 -3.01
CA ILE A 308 21.82 -1.43 -2.64
C ILE A 308 20.88 -2.55 -2.22
N GLN A 309 20.05 -2.32 -1.20
CA GLN A 309 18.99 -3.28 -0.90
C GLN A 309 18.03 -3.36 -2.10
N PRO A 310 17.65 -4.58 -2.53
CA PRO A 310 17.06 -4.77 -3.86
C PRO A 310 15.63 -4.23 -3.97
N SER A 311 14.89 -4.11 -2.86
CA SER A 311 13.48 -3.73 -2.92
C SER A 311 12.94 -3.19 -1.61
N CYS A 312 11.88 -2.39 -1.69
CA CYS A 312 11.01 -2.02 -0.58
C CYS A 312 9.54 -1.97 -1.00
N THR A 313 8.64 -1.89 -0.02
CA THR A 313 7.20 -1.67 -0.25
C THR A 313 6.78 -0.34 0.34
N THR A 314 5.87 0.37 -0.34
CA THR A 314 5.40 1.68 0.09
C THR A 314 4.59 1.65 1.38
N VAL A 315 4.76 2.69 2.18
CA VAL A 315 3.86 3.10 3.26
C VAL A 315 3.63 4.60 3.09
N GLY A 316 2.38 5.03 2.89
CA GLY A 316 2.04 6.42 2.59
C GLY A 316 2.70 6.94 1.30
N GLY A 317 2.83 6.08 0.28
CA GLY A 317 3.45 6.41 -1.01
C GLY A 317 4.98 6.48 -1.02
N ALA A 318 5.65 6.21 0.11
CA ALA A 318 7.12 6.25 0.20
C ALA A 318 7.69 4.89 0.56
N CYS A 319 8.86 4.54 0.03
CA CYS A 319 9.66 3.43 0.55
C CYS A 319 11.16 3.73 0.50
N THR A 320 11.90 3.25 1.50
CA THR A 320 13.33 3.55 1.66
C THR A 320 14.17 2.27 1.68
N VAL A 321 15.26 2.27 0.94
CA VAL A 321 16.33 1.26 0.95
C VAL A 321 17.65 1.88 1.35
N LYS A 322 18.60 1.05 1.81
CA LYS A 322 19.98 1.47 2.07
C LYS A 322 20.86 1.16 0.87
N TRP A 323 21.60 2.17 0.43
CA TRP A 323 22.80 2.00 -0.37
C TRP A 323 24.02 2.01 0.57
N THR A 324 24.99 1.16 0.28
CA THR A 324 26.21 0.96 1.08
C THR A 324 27.42 1.03 0.15
N SER A 325 28.41 1.85 0.53
CA SER A 325 29.67 1.94 -0.22
C SER A 325 30.47 0.66 -0.13
N GLN A 326 30.90 0.16 -1.28
CA GLN A 326 31.78 -0.99 -1.47
C GLN A 326 32.09 -1.12 -2.97
N ASP A 327 32.83 -2.15 -3.37
CA ASP A 327 32.96 -2.51 -4.78
C ASP A 327 31.61 -2.96 -5.38
N PRO A 328 31.37 -2.67 -6.68
CA PRO A 328 32.26 -1.99 -7.63
C PRO A 328 32.31 -0.45 -7.46
N ARG A 329 33.45 0.16 -7.80
CA ARG A 329 33.66 1.61 -7.84
C ARG A 329 33.60 2.14 -9.29
N PRO A 330 32.58 2.94 -9.66
CA PRO A 330 32.43 3.43 -11.04
C PRO A 330 33.66 4.19 -11.54
N GLY A 331 34.07 3.93 -12.78
CA GLY A 331 35.21 4.60 -13.43
C GLY A 331 36.56 3.87 -13.36
N THR A 332 36.66 2.72 -12.66
CA THR A 332 37.92 1.97 -12.50
C THR A 332 38.24 1.00 -13.67
N SER A 333 37.31 0.76 -14.60
CA SER A 333 37.58 0.01 -15.86
C SER A 333 36.50 0.21 -16.95
N SER A 334 36.94 0.51 -18.18
CA SER A 334 36.27 0.36 -19.50
C SER A 334 34.85 0.88 -19.77
N ALA A 335 34.19 1.58 -18.85
CA ALA A 335 32.96 2.33 -19.18
C ALA A 335 33.33 3.57 -20.04
N PRO A 336 32.53 3.93 -21.06
CA PRO A 336 32.75 5.15 -21.82
C PRO A 336 32.57 6.35 -20.88
N THR A 337 33.69 7.01 -20.57
CA THR A 337 33.88 8.36 -20.00
C THR A 337 32.58 9.12 -19.69
N ALA A 338 32.23 9.45 -18.45
CA ALA A 338 32.82 10.65 -17.81
C ALA A 338 32.87 10.66 -16.27
N ASP A 339 32.31 9.69 -15.55
CA ASP A 339 31.86 9.96 -14.18
C ASP A 339 32.49 9.02 -13.12
N ILE A 340 33.80 9.19 -12.87
CA ILE A 340 34.53 8.45 -11.82
C ILE A 340 33.90 8.77 -10.45
N GLY A 341 33.59 7.73 -9.67
CA GLY A 341 33.01 7.93 -8.34
C GLY A 341 31.53 8.28 -8.34
N ARG A 342 30.79 8.07 -9.43
CA ARG A 342 29.38 8.47 -9.47
C ARG A 342 28.42 7.32 -9.80
N PRO A 343 28.03 6.50 -8.81
CA PRO A 343 27.11 5.41 -9.06
C PRO A 343 25.71 5.93 -9.39
N VAL A 344 25.19 5.42 -10.50
CA VAL A 344 23.78 5.54 -10.88
C VAL A 344 22.96 4.45 -10.19
N ILE A 345 21.78 4.84 -9.73
CA ILE A 345 20.76 4.00 -9.11
C ILE A 345 19.50 4.12 -9.97
N LEU A 346 19.02 2.96 -10.44
CA LEU A 346 17.71 2.82 -11.09
C LEU A 346 16.73 2.31 -10.05
N ALA A 347 15.61 3.01 -9.87
CA ALA A 347 14.43 2.47 -9.21
C ALA A 347 13.31 2.28 -10.22
N TYR A 348 12.58 1.17 -10.14
CA TYR A 348 11.43 0.90 -10.98
C TYR A 348 10.32 0.14 -10.23
N ALA A 349 9.09 0.31 -10.70
CA ALA A 349 7.90 -0.34 -10.18
C ALA A 349 6.92 -0.63 -11.33
N VAL A 350 5.98 -1.56 -11.12
CA VAL A 350 4.87 -1.75 -12.06
C VAL A 350 3.91 -0.58 -11.91
N GLY A 351 3.64 0.10 -13.02
CA GLY A 351 2.82 1.30 -13.05
C GLY A 351 2.28 1.58 -14.45
N GLU A 352 1.95 2.83 -14.68
CA GLU A 352 1.49 3.35 -15.97
C GLU A 352 2.27 4.58 -16.42
N GLU A 353 2.15 4.86 -17.71
CA GLU A 353 2.62 6.11 -18.28
C GLU A 353 1.85 7.30 -17.73
N ASN A 354 2.44 8.48 -17.86
CA ASN A 354 1.76 9.71 -17.49
C ASN A 354 0.93 10.23 -18.67
N PHE A 355 -0.20 10.88 -18.37
CA PHE A 355 -0.92 11.71 -19.31
C PHE A 355 -1.56 12.93 -18.65
N ILE A 356 -1.99 13.88 -19.45
CA ILE A 356 -2.73 15.05 -18.99
C ILE A 356 -4.08 15.03 -19.69
N ASP A 357 -5.13 14.69 -18.94
CA ASP A 357 -6.52 14.68 -19.42
C ASP A 357 -6.99 16.11 -19.73
N SER A 358 -6.77 16.56 -20.98
CA SER A 358 -7.14 17.91 -21.41
C SER A 358 -8.61 17.98 -21.82
N SER A 359 -9.21 16.84 -22.16
CA SER A 359 -10.61 16.73 -22.57
C SER A 359 -11.58 16.52 -21.39
N GLY A 360 -11.07 16.11 -20.22
CA GLY A 360 -11.84 15.83 -19.01
C GLY A 360 -12.62 14.52 -19.07
N ASN A 361 -12.24 13.60 -19.96
CA ASN A 361 -12.95 12.34 -20.19
C ASN A 361 -12.38 11.15 -19.37
N GLY A 362 -11.25 11.35 -18.67
CA GLY A 362 -10.53 10.35 -17.89
C GLY A 362 -9.75 9.33 -18.71
N LEU A 363 -9.42 9.62 -19.97
CA LEU A 363 -8.74 8.73 -20.89
C LEU A 363 -7.54 9.43 -21.53
N ALA A 364 -6.45 8.69 -21.75
CA ALA A 364 -5.27 9.18 -22.45
C ALA A 364 -5.52 9.27 -23.96
N ASP A 365 -5.92 10.45 -24.43
CA ASP A 365 -6.22 10.65 -25.85
C ASP A 365 -4.92 10.77 -26.68
N ALA A 366 -4.78 9.86 -27.64
CA ALA A 366 -3.62 9.79 -28.51
C ALA A 366 -3.58 10.92 -29.55
N GLY A 367 -2.37 11.42 -29.80
CA GLY A 367 -2.10 12.42 -30.83
C GLY A 367 -0.82 12.13 -31.60
N ALA A 368 -0.34 13.12 -32.35
CA ALA A 368 0.95 13.03 -33.01
C ALA A 368 2.07 12.92 -31.96
N CYS A 369 3.00 11.99 -32.18
CA CYS A 369 4.16 11.79 -31.30
C CYS A 369 5.32 12.70 -31.68
N THR A 370 5.93 13.35 -30.69
CA THR A 370 7.14 14.17 -30.86
C THR A 370 8.23 13.73 -29.86
N PRO A 371 9.49 13.54 -30.28
CA PRO A 371 10.57 13.16 -29.37
C PRO A 371 10.90 14.25 -28.36
N ILE A 372 11.07 13.87 -27.09
CA ILE A 372 11.55 14.73 -26.00
C ILE A 372 12.52 13.93 -25.10
N THR A 373 13.25 14.62 -24.23
CA THR A 373 14.14 13.99 -23.24
C THR A 373 13.70 14.38 -21.82
N ILE A 374 13.49 13.38 -20.96
CA ILE A 374 13.13 13.58 -19.55
C ILE A 374 14.29 13.12 -18.67
N LYS A 375 14.81 14.01 -17.82
CA LYS A 375 15.88 13.67 -16.86
C LYS A 375 15.48 12.49 -15.99
N GLY A 376 16.34 11.48 -15.93
CA GLY A 376 16.14 10.24 -15.19
C GLY A 376 15.31 9.18 -15.91
N VAL A 377 14.69 9.50 -17.04
CA VAL A 377 13.88 8.54 -17.81
C VAL A 377 14.52 8.29 -19.18
N GLY A 378 15.04 9.35 -19.81
CA GLY A 378 15.76 9.28 -21.08
C GLY A 378 14.97 9.84 -22.26
N GLN A 379 15.24 9.31 -23.45
CA GLN A 379 14.50 9.64 -24.67
C GLN A 379 13.10 9.02 -24.66
N VAL A 380 12.07 9.86 -24.77
CA VAL A 380 10.65 9.50 -24.71
C VAL A 380 9.88 10.22 -25.84
N GLN A 381 8.58 9.96 -25.99
CA GLN A 381 7.73 10.66 -26.96
C GLN A 381 6.51 11.31 -26.29
N GLN A 382 6.21 12.56 -26.63
CA GLN A 382 4.93 13.19 -26.29
C GLN A 382 3.91 12.86 -27.38
N CYS A 383 2.89 12.05 -27.08
CA CYS A 383 1.93 11.48 -28.04
C CYS A 383 0.51 12.00 -27.80
N GLY A 384 0.29 13.30 -28.02
CA GLY A 384 -0.97 13.96 -27.64
C GLY A 384 -1.00 14.22 -26.14
N GLU A 385 -1.91 13.57 -25.40
CA GLU A 385 -2.06 13.80 -23.97
C GLU A 385 -1.06 13.03 -23.10
N PHE A 386 -0.44 11.96 -23.61
CA PHE A 386 0.45 11.09 -22.82
C PHE A 386 1.92 11.18 -23.22
N VAL A 387 2.78 10.81 -22.27
CA VAL A 387 4.22 10.61 -22.48
C VAL A 387 4.49 9.12 -22.59
N ASP A 388 4.85 8.70 -23.79
CA ASP A 388 5.23 7.34 -24.14
C ASP A 388 6.70 7.09 -23.82
N THR A 389 6.96 6.17 -22.91
CA THR A 389 8.30 5.85 -22.40
C THR A 389 8.84 4.55 -22.98
N PRO A 390 10.17 4.37 -23.08
CA PRO A 390 10.72 3.07 -23.42
C PRO A 390 10.60 2.09 -22.24
N GLU A 391 11.12 0.89 -22.42
CA GLU A 391 11.39 -0.01 -21.30
C GLU A 391 12.39 0.61 -20.31
N ALA A 392 12.26 0.25 -19.04
CA ALA A 392 13.17 0.72 -18.01
C ALA A 392 14.60 0.29 -18.29
N TYR A 393 15.56 1.18 -18.08
CA TYR A 393 16.99 0.89 -18.23
C TYR A 393 17.83 1.65 -17.24
N ARG A 394 18.99 1.09 -16.91
CA ARG A 394 19.98 1.74 -16.05
C ARG A 394 20.92 2.54 -16.94
N ASP A 395 20.83 3.85 -16.81
CA ASP A 395 21.60 4.84 -17.56
C ASP A 395 22.98 4.98 -16.89
N ASP A 396 23.92 4.10 -17.24
CA ASP A 396 25.15 3.84 -16.48
C ASP A 396 26.16 5.00 -16.63
N ASN A 397 26.04 5.82 -17.68
CA ASN A 397 26.84 7.02 -17.90
C ASN A 397 26.06 8.33 -17.65
N PHE A 398 24.77 8.23 -17.29
CA PHE A 398 23.91 9.36 -16.95
C PHE A 398 23.75 10.38 -18.10
N ASP A 399 23.79 9.91 -19.35
CA ASP A 399 23.71 10.73 -20.56
C ASP A 399 22.27 10.92 -21.08
N TRP A 400 21.29 10.28 -20.41
CA TRP A 400 19.87 10.28 -20.75
C TRP A 400 19.50 9.54 -22.03
N GLU A 401 20.35 8.63 -22.50
CA GLU A 401 20.14 7.81 -23.69
C GLU A 401 20.45 6.34 -23.42
N LYS A 402 19.68 5.42 -24.00
CA LYS A 402 19.98 3.98 -23.87
C LYS A 402 21.18 3.61 -24.75
N ASN A 403 22.32 3.32 -24.13
CA ASN A 403 23.54 2.87 -24.81
C ASN A 403 23.59 1.33 -24.94
N PRO A 404 24.35 0.74 -25.90
CA PRO A 404 24.41 -0.71 -26.11
C PRO A 404 24.87 -1.56 -24.92
N LEU A 405 25.73 -1.04 -24.05
CA LEU A 405 26.29 -1.77 -22.90
C LEU A 405 25.45 -1.66 -21.63
N GLU A 406 24.40 -0.85 -21.65
CA GLU A 406 23.54 -0.63 -20.50
C GLU A 406 22.50 -1.75 -20.34
N THR A 407 22.21 -2.07 -19.09
CA THR A 407 21.17 -3.05 -18.78
C THR A 407 19.79 -2.42 -18.93
N TYR A 408 18.83 -3.19 -19.44
CA TYR A 408 17.42 -2.84 -19.45
C TYR A 408 16.59 -3.92 -18.76
N ILE A 409 15.38 -3.56 -18.37
CA ILE A 409 14.42 -4.44 -17.70
C ILE A 409 13.32 -4.78 -18.69
N ASP A 410 13.45 -5.95 -19.28
CA ASP A 410 12.50 -6.49 -20.25
C ASP A 410 11.15 -6.82 -19.57
N PHE A 411 10.17 -5.93 -19.74
CA PHE A 411 8.85 -6.07 -19.13
C PHE A 411 7.98 -7.09 -19.87
N ASN A 412 8.15 -7.22 -21.18
CA ASN A 412 7.30 -8.06 -22.04
C ASN A 412 7.90 -9.46 -22.32
N GLY A 413 9.15 -9.69 -21.93
CA GLY A 413 9.85 -10.98 -22.03
C GLY A 413 10.32 -11.34 -23.45
N ASN A 414 10.46 -10.36 -24.36
CA ASN A 414 10.83 -10.60 -25.75
C ASN A 414 12.35 -10.66 -25.99
N GLY A 415 13.18 -10.35 -24.99
CA GLY A 415 14.63 -10.34 -25.07
C GLY A 415 15.24 -9.18 -25.87
N VAL A 416 14.49 -8.10 -26.13
CA VAL A 416 14.91 -6.94 -26.92
C VAL A 416 14.41 -5.64 -26.27
N PHE A 417 15.29 -4.65 -26.11
CA PHE A 417 14.92 -3.35 -25.60
C PHE A 417 13.83 -2.68 -26.46
N GLY A 418 12.69 -2.41 -25.86
CA GLY A 418 11.58 -1.68 -26.46
C GLY A 418 11.72 -0.16 -26.29
N GLY A 419 11.73 0.56 -27.40
CA GLY A 419 11.56 2.02 -27.39
C GLY A 419 10.09 2.43 -27.17
N PRO A 420 9.80 3.74 -27.17
CA PRO A 420 8.43 4.26 -27.19
C PRO A 420 7.65 3.69 -28.40
N ASP A 421 6.43 3.19 -28.20
CA ASP A 421 5.64 2.42 -29.18
C ASP A 421 4.45 3.18 -29.79
N GLY A 422 4.25 4.43 -29.38
CA GLY A 422 3.17 5.33 -29.77
C GLY A 422 1.83 5.04 -29.07
N SER A 423 1.79 4.17 -28.07
CA SER A 423 0.56 3.70 -27.40
C SER A 423 0.62 3.84 -25.89
N TYR A 424 -0.42 4.43 -25.30
CA TYR A 424 -0.51 4.58 -23.85
C TYR A 424 -0.59 3.21 -23.14
N ASN A 425 0.41 2.92 -22.30
CA ASN A 425 0.45 1.76 -21.41
C ASN A 425 -0.11 2.12 -20.03
N GLY A 426 -1.43 2.13 -19.91
CA GLY A 426 -2.11 2.35 -18.63
C GLY A 426 -3.55 1.85 -18.63
N ALA A 427 -4.21 1.93 -17.46
CA ALA A 427 -5.60 1.48 -17.32
C ALA A 427 -6.59 2.47 -17.95
N LEU A 428 -6.25 3.76 -17.92
CA LEU A 428 -7.04 4.89 -18.43
C LEU A 428 -6.84 5.11 -19.93
N ARG A 429 -6.91 4.05 -20.73
CA ARG A 429 -6.73 4.13 -22.19
C ARG A 429 -8.06 4.12 -22.94
N PRO A 430 -8.19 4.84 -24.06
CA PRO A 430 -9.41 4.81 -24.85
C PRO A 430 -9.63 3.44 -25.50
N ALA A 431 -10.89 3.12 -25.81
CA ALA A 431 -11.28 1.83 -26.41
C ALA A 431 -10.67 1.57 -27.81
N SER A 432 -10.16 2.62 -28.46
CA SER A 432 -9.42 2.54 -29.72
C SER A 432 -8.05 1.89 -29.58
N VAL A 433 -7.43 1.91 -28.39
CA VAL A 433 -6.13 1.27 -28.14
C VAL A 433 -6.31 -0.25 -28.17
N PRO A 434 -5.56 -0.99 -29.03
CA PRO A 434 -5.69 -2.44 -29.14
C PRO A 434 -5.52 -3.15 -27.79
N ALA A 435 -6.29 -4.23 -27.59
CA ALA A 435 -6.20 -5.04 -26.37
C ALA A 435 -4.81 -5.67 -26.15
N THR A 436 -4.01 -5.79 -27.21
CA THR A 436 -2.63 -6.32 -27.19
C THR A 436 -1.63 -5.37 -26.55
N VAL A 437 -1.91 -4.07 -26.51
CA VAL A 437 -1.08 -3.10 -25.77
C VAL A 437 -1.25 -3.43 -24.28
N SER A 438 -0.17 -3.42 -23.51
CA SER A 438 -0.24 -3.68 -22.07
C SER A 438 -0.97 -2.55 -21.34
N LYS A 439 -1.66 -2.87 -20.24
CA LYS A 439 -2.28 -1.87 -19.35
C LYS A 439 -1.34 -1.38 -18.25
N THR A 440 -0.13 -1.93 -18.22
CA THR A 440 0.91 -1.62 -17.24
C THR A 440 2.27 -1.74 -17.90
N LYS A 441 3.27 -1.05 -17.37
CA LYS A 441 4.67 -1.22 -17.72
C LYS A 441 5.53 -0.99 -16.48
N HIS A 442 6.85 -1.10 -16.63
CA HIS A 442 7.74 -0.53 -15.62
C HIS A 442 7.76 0.99 -15.75
N ILE A 443 7.35 1.68 -14.68
CA ILE A 443 7.78 3.06 -14.49
C ILE A 443 9.16 3.06 -13.85
N TYR A 444 9.99 4.04 -14.15
CA TYR A 444 11.37 4.03 -13.66
C TYR A 444 12.01 5.41 -13.57
N LYS A 445 13.07 5.50 -12.74
CA LYS A 445 13.88 6.71 -12.61
C LYS A 445 15.33 6.34 -12.34
N ASN A 446 16.24 6.96 -13.09
CA ASN A 446 17.67 6.97 -12.84
C ASN A 446 18.04 8.19 -12.00
N SER A 447 18.90 8.00 -11.01
CA SER A 447 19.48 9.08 -10.21
C SER A 447 20.89 8.71 -9.77
N GLN A 448 21.74 9.71 -9.58
CA GLN A 448 23.16 9.53 -9.32
C GLN A 448 23.52 10.08 -7.94
N ILE A 449 24.45 9.43 -7.25
CA ILE A 449 25.14 9.97 -6.07
C ILE A 449 26.64 10.07 -6.37
N VAL A 450 27.37 10.83 -5.55
CA VAL A 450 28.81 10.97 -5.60
C VAL A 450 29.44 10.21 -4.43
N MET A 451 30.32 9.29 -4.77
CA MET A 451 31.30 8.69 -3.88
C MET A 451 32.50 9.62 -3.82
N SER A 452 32.46 10.59 -2.90
CA SER A 452 33.55 11.55 -2.75
C SER A 452 34.75 10.89 -2.08
N THR A 453 35.96 11.25 -2.53
CA THR A 453 37.22 10.87 -1.87
C THR A 453 37.43 11.61 -0.57
N SER A 454 38.27 11.05 0.30
CA SER A 454 38.75 11.77 1.49
C SER A 454 39.77 12.86 1.13
N GLY A 455 40.62 12.62 0.12
CA GLY A 455 41.60 13.59 -0.35
C GLY A 455 40.96 14.74 -1.13
N ALA A 456 41.59 15.92 -1.09
CA ALA A 456 41.17 17.09 -1.87
C ALA A 456 42.23 17.49 -2.90
N ILE A 457 41.79 18.00 -4.04
CA ILE A 457 42.62 18.75 -4.99
C ILE A 457 42.24 20.22 -4.86
N ILE A 458 43.22 21.05 -4.53
CA ILE A 458 43.07 22.50 -4.38
C ILE A 458 43.85 23.18 -5.49
N THR A 459 43.18 24.02 -6.28
CA THR A 459 43.81 24.81 -7.33
C THR A 459 43.53 26.29 -7.10
N THR A 460 44.51 27.16 -7.43
CA THR A 460 44.42 28.59 -7.10
C THR A 460 44.81 29.45 -8.28
N VAL A 461 44.09 30.57 -8.46
CA VAL A 461 44.37 31.59 -9.47
C VAL A 461 44.28 32.97 -8.80
N PRO A 462 45.38 33.77 -8.79
CA PRO A 462 46.73 33.41 -9.22
C PRO A 462 47.41 32.42 -8.24
N THR A 463 48.50 31.78 -8.67
CA THR A 463 49.31 30.87 -7.82
C THR A 463 50.23 31.62 -6.83
N SER A 464 50.29 32.95 -6.93
CA SER A 464 50.96 33.83 -5.98
C SER A 464 50.36 35.24 -6.05
N LEU A 465 50.41 35.99 -4.95
CA LEU A 465 49.96 37.38 -4.89
C LEU A 465 51.13 38.35 -4.66
N ALA A 466 51.23 39.36 -5.55
CA ALA A 466 52.17 40.47 -5.44
C ALA A 466 51.41 41.73 -4.94
N GLY A 467 51.26 41.86 -3.63
CA GLY A 467 50.46 42.89 -2.96
C GLY A 467 48.99 42.51 -2.74
N PRO A 468 48.19 43.43 -2.18
CA PRO A 468 46.76 43.22 -1.97
C PRO A 468 46.04 42.80 -3.25
N GLY A 469 45.13 41.84 -3.15
CA GLY A 469 44.50 41.27 -4.32
C GLY A 469 43.49 40.18 -4.02
N THR A 470 42.85 39.70 -5.09
CA THR A 470 41.87 38.62 -5.03
C THR A 470 42.54 37.30 -5.35
N LEU A 471 42.25 36.28 -4.54
CA LEU A 471 42.60 34.90 -4.78
C LEU A 471 41.31 34.12 -5.05
N VAL A 472 41.25 33.48 -6.22
CA VAL A 472 40.21 32.50 -6.56
C VAL A 472 40.79 31.12 -6.34
N TYR A 473 40.04 30.22 -5.73
CA TYR A 473 40.47 28.85 -5.53
C TYR A 473 39.31 27.88 -5.77
N THR A 474 39.64 26.72 -6.32
CA THR A 474 38.70 25.63 -6.59
C THR A 474 39.13 24.40 -5.80
N VAL A 475 38.19 23.82 -5.06
CA VAL A 475 38.37 22.61 -4.28
C VAL A 475 37.53 21.49 -4.89
N ARG A 476 38.17 20.37 -5.22
CA ARG A 476 37.55 19.15 -5.75
C ARG A 476 38.03 17.95 -4.96
N ASP A 477 37.32 16.84 -5.05
CA ASP A 477 37.84 15.55 -4.62
C ASP A 477 38.91 15.05 -5.62
N GLU A 478 39.58 13.94 -5.33
CA GLU A 478 40.66 13.38 -6.16
C GLU A 478 40.17 12.81 -7.49
N ASN A 479 38.86 12.56 -7.61
CA ASN A 479 38.19 12.10 -8.82
C ASN A 479 37.59 13.25 -9.65
N GLY A 480 37.76 14.50 -9.20
CA GLY A 480 37.25 15.69 -9.87
C GLY A 480 35.82 16.09 -9.49
N ASN A 481 35.19 15.38 -8.55
CA ASN A 481 33.85 15.64 -8.03
C ASN A 481 33.85 16.66 -6.90
N THR A 482 32.67 16.96 -6.38
CA THR A 482 32.53 17.67 -5.10
C THR A 482 33.12 16.86 -3.95
N MET A 483 33.75 17.57 -3.00
CA MET A 483 34.20 16.96 -1.73
C MET A 483 33.00 16.42 -0.96
N PRO A 484 33.22 15.56 0.05
CA PRO A 484 32.13 15.07 0.87
C PRO A 484 31.31 16.20 1.49
N SER A 485 29.99 16.03 1.57
CA SER A 485 29.11 16.92 2.30
C SER A 485 29.65 17.12 3.71
N ASP A 486 29.52 18.32 4.26
CA ASP A 486 30.07 18.72 5.56
C ASP A 486 31.60 18.91 5.62
N THR A 487 32.33 18.72 4.52
CA THR A 487 33.72 19.17 4.41
C THR A 487 33.82 20.68 4.69
N THR A 488 34.79 21.06 5.52
CA THR A 488 35.03 22.46 5.88
C THR A 488 36.28 22.98 5.19
N ILE A 489 36.15 24.06 4.44
CA ILE A 489 37.24 24.81 3.85
C ILE A 489 37.51 26.04 4.72
N THR A 490 38.76 26.26 5.10
CA THR A 490 39.20 27.43 5.86
C THR A 490 40.38 28.09 5.19
N VAL A 491 40.39 29.43 5.17
CA VAL A 491 41.47 30.23 4.60
C VAL A 491 42.05 31.13 5.67
N THR A 492 43.37 31.08 5.83
CA THR A 492 44.10 31.93 6.77
C THR A 492 45.22 32.67 6.05
N ALA A 493 45.50 33.90 6.49
CA ALA A 493 46.59 34.72 5.96
C ALA A 493 47.48 35.19 7.12
N PRO A 494 48.81 35.25 6.93
CA PRO A 494 49.77 35.59 7.98
C PRO A 494 49.80 37.10 8.30
N PHE A 495 49.29 37.92 7.39
CA PHE A 495 49.17 39.37 7.48
C PHE A 495 48.10 39.86 6.51
N GLY A 496 47.82 41.17 6.53
CA GLY A 496 46.70 41.77 5.80
C GLY A 496 45.35 41.44 6.42
N LYS A 497 44.28 41.94 5.80
CA LYS A 497 42.89 41.69 6.21
C LYS A 497 42.19 40.87 5.14
N LEU A 498 41.84 39.63 5.48
CA LEU A 498 40.99 38.79 4.64
C LEU A 498 39.54 39.31 4.66
N THR A 499 38.94 39.40 3.49
CA THR A 499 37.53 39.70 3.27
C THR A 499 36.91 38.70 2.30
N GLY A 500 35.59 38.50 2.39
CA GLY A 500 34.89 37.42 1.71
C GLY A 500 34.69 36.19 2.59
N THR A 501 34.50 35.02 1.97
CA THR A 501 34.20 33.75 2.67
C THR A 501 35.51 33.06 3.07
N THR A 502 35.93 33.25 4.32
CA THR A 502 37.15 32.63 4.88
C THR A 502 36.90 31.26 5.50
N SER A 503 35.64 30.89 5.69
CA SER A 503 35.21 29.55 6.09
C SER A 503 33.96 29.17 5.31
N PHE A 504 33.99 28.00 4.68
CA PHE A 504 32.88 27.48 3.87
C PHE A 504 32.66 26.01 4.18
N LYS A 505 31.40 25.61 4.27
CA LYS A 505 31.01 24.21 4.49
C LYS A 505 30.30 23.70 3.25
N ILE A 506 30.80 22.59 2.71
CA ILE A 506 30.27 22.02 1.47
C ILE A 506 28.91 21.40 1.73
N ALA A 507 27.92 21.82 0.94
CA ALA A 507 26.54 21.32 1.00
C ALA A 507 26.40 20.00 0.24
N GLN A 508 25.23 19.36 0.37
CA GLN A 508 24.93 18.19 -0.43
C GLN A 508 24.72 18.57 -1.90
N ASN A 509 25.50 18.00 -2.82
CA ASN A 509 25.34 18.20 -4.25
C ASN A 509 26.02 17.07 -5.05
N THR A 510 25.77 17.04 -6.36
CA THR A 510 26.43 16.13 -7.31
C THR A 510 27.32 16.90 -8.30
N GLY A 511 27.76 18.11 -7.96
CA GLY A 511 28.61 18.93 -8.82
C GLY A 511 30.08 18.51 -8.81
N ASP A 512 30.90 19.24 -9.55
CA ASP A 512 32.32 18.94 -9.76
C ASP A 512 33.23 19.81 -8.87
N GLY A 513 32.85 20.00 -7.61
CA GLY A 513 33.58 20.83 -6.65
C GLY A 513 33.13 22.28 -6.57
N GLU A 514 33.85 23.03 -5.75
CA GLU A 514 33.44 24.36 -5.29
C GLU A 514 34.50 25.39 -5.65
N THR A 515 34.09 26.49 -6.28
CA THR A 515 34.97 27.61 -6.61
C THR A 515 34.61 28.82 -5.75
N LEU A 516 35.58 29.29 -4.97
CA LEU A 516 35.43 30.35 -3.99
C LEU A 516 36.45 31.47 -4.27
N SER A 517 36.18 32.64 -3.72
CA SER A 517 37.10 33.78 -3.81
C SER A 517 37.23 34.49 -2.48
N ILE A 518 38.45 34.95 -2.20
CA ILE A 518 38.80 35.78 -1.05
C ILE A 518 39.59 36.98 -1.54
N ASN A 519 39.46 38.10 -0.84
CA ASN A 519 40.27 39.28 -1.09
C ASN A 519 41.15 39.55 0.12
N LEU A 520 42.45 39.70 -0.12
CA LEU A 520 43.44 40.09 0.87
C LEU A 520 43.75 41.57 0.71
N ALA A 521 43.29 42.38 1.67
CA ALA A 521 43.54 43.82 1.70
C ALA A 521 44.76 44.16 2.57
N ALA A 522 45.39 45.31 2.29
CA ALA A 522 46.36 45.89 3.20
C ALA A 522 45.66 46.44 4.48
N THR A 523 46.44 46.56 5.54
CA THR A 523 46.10 47.25 6.78
C THR A 523 46.25 48.77 6.64
N ASP A 524 45.82 49.53 7.65
CA ASP A 524 45.86 51.00 7.62
C ASP A 524 47.30 51.57 7.64
N SER A 525 48.33 50.75 7.88
CA SER A 525 49.74 51.17 7.90
C SER A 525 50.64 50.12 7.24
N PRO A 526 50.61 50.02 5.89
CA PRO A 526 51.23 48.91 5.18
C PRO A 526 52.75 48.87 5.31
N LYS A 527 53.31 47.67 5.50
CA LYS A 527 54.77 47.44 5.49
C LYS A 527 55.13 46.29 4.53
N PRO A 528 56.37 46.24 4.02
CA PRO A 528 56.82 45.10 3.23
C PRO A 528 56.76 43.81 4.05
N GLN A 529 55.97 42.83 3.60
CA GLN A 529 55.79 41.53 4.23
C GLN A 529 55.78 40.41 3.17
N SER A 530 56.13 39.20 3.59
CA SER A 530 56.08 37.99 2.75
C SER A 530 55.71 36.77 3.58
N GLY A 531 54.88 35.88 3.04
CA GLY A 531 54.38 34.70 3.74
C GLY A 531 53.50 33.83 2.84
N PHE A 532 52.69 32.96 3.44
CA PHE A 532 51.82 32.04 2.74
C PHE A 532 50.39 32.14 3.23
N ILE A 533 49.44 32.35 2.33
CA ILE A 533 48.03 32.10 2.60
C ILE A 533 47.85 30.58 2.66
N GLU A 534 47.23 30.06 3.70
CA GLU A 534 46.92 28.64 3.85
C GLU A 534 45.44 28.40 3.56
N ILE A 535 45.14 27.49 2.64
CA ILE A 535 43.81 26.95 2.39
C ILE A 535 43.81 25.53 2.96
N ALA A 536 43.01 25.28 4.00
CA ALA A 536 42.87 23.98 4.63
C ALA A 536 41.47 23.42 4.38
N VAL A 537 41.41 22.21 3.83
CA VAL A 537 40.18 21.46 3.52
C VAL A 537 40.13 20.24 4.41
N LYS A 538 39.15 20.19 5.32
CA LYS A 538 38.98 19.11 6.30
C LYS A 538 37.68 18.35 6.06
N THR A 539 37.78 17.05 5.79
CA THR A 539 36.62 16.17 5.55
C THR A 539 35.93 15.75 6.85
N PRO A 540 34.68 15.21 6.79
CA PRO A 540 33.96 14.71 7.97
C PRO A 540 34.71 13.65 8.78
N ARG A 541 35.49 12.77 8.13
CA ARG A 541 36.35 11.79 8.81
C ARG A 541 37.67 12.37 9.32
N GLY A 542 37.93 13.65 9.04
CA GLY A 542 39.00 14.44 9.64
C GLY A 542 40.30 14.47 8.85
N LEU A 543 40.35 13.91 7.63
CA LEU A 543 41.51 14.11 6.75
C LEU A 543 41.60 15.59 6.38
N GLU A 544 42.78 16.17 6.51
CA GLU A 544 43.04 17.57 6.20
C GLU A 544 44.04 17.66 5.04
N THR A 545 43.60 18.29 3.94
CA THR A 545 44.47 18.64 2.81
C THR A 545 44.72 20.13 2.83
N LYS A 546 45.97 20.55 2.59
CA LYS A 546 46.38 21.95 2.64
C LYS A 546 47.06 22.37 1.35
N GLU A 547 46.77 23.60 0.92
CA GLU A 547 47.46 24.27 -0.17
C GLU A 547 47.92 25.65 0.30
N THR A 548 49.12 26.06 -0.14
CA THR A 548 49.72 27.32 0.29
C THR A 548 50.01 28.22 -0.89
N VAL A 549 49.54 29.46 -0.83
CA VAL A 549 49.77 30.48 -1.87
C VAL A 549 50.76 31.50 -1.37
N PHE A 550 51.89 31.64 -2.07
CA PHE A 550 52.91 32.64 -1.71
C PHE A 550 52.37 34.06 -1.92
N VAL A 551 52.55 34.92 -0.92
CA VAL A 551 52.14 36.31 -0.95
C VAL A 551 53.28 37.21 -0.49
N SER A 552 53.52 38.30 -1.23
CA SER A 552 54.51 39.31 -0.86
C SER A 552 54.10 40.70 -1.34
N GLY A 553 54.38 41.75 -0.56
CA GLY A 553 54.00 43.12 -0.91
C GLY A 553 53.87 44.03 0.31
N ASN A 554 53.30 45.23 0.12
CA ASN A 554 52.97 46.14 1.22
C ASN A 554 51.57 45.82 1.74
N PHE A 555 51.50 45.26 2.95
CA PHE A 555 50.26 44.86 3.63
C PHE A 555 50.14 45.49 5.01
#